data_AF-A0A8D4VQN3-F1
#
_entry.id   AF-A0A8D4VQN3-F1
#
_cell.length_a   1.000
_cell.length_b   1.000
_cell.length_c   1.000
_cell.angle_alpha   90.00
_cell.angle_beta   90.00
_cell.angle_gamma   90.00
#
_symmetry.space_group_name_H-M   'P 1'
#
loop_
_entity.id
_entity.type
_entity.pdbx_description
1 polymer ?
#
loop_
_entity_poly.entity_id
_entity_poly.type
_entity_poly.pdbx_seq_one_letter_code
_entity_poly.pdbx_strand_id
1 'polypeptide(L)'
;MEIQDFGEHHMASSHIRVRLEQPFSGVCDFHSTNGYGLFFGNGELLLVGDACMFVILDFSNGNAKHCYPPKGWYFKRPELSGGEVSAGLYNANGDSASFGPVSIEDPRWEAGLGRARNGLLPSVYLPYYKATFK
;
A
#
# COMPACT_ATOMS: atom_id res chain seq x y z
N MET A 1 11.19 -8.53 10.99
CA MET A 1 10.64 -7.62 9.97
C MET A 1 10.78 -6.22 10.51
N GLU A 2 11.02 -5.24 9.65
CA GLU A 2 11.28 -3.86 10.05
C GLU A 2 10.40 -2.90 9.23
N ILE A 3 9.64 -2.04 9.91
CA ILE A 3 8.92 -0.92 9.28
C ILE A 3 9.59 0.37 9.75
N GLN A 4 10.13 1.13 8.82
CA GLN A 4 10.72 2.45 9.07
C GLN A 4 9.80 3.51 8.47
N ASP A 5 9.30 4.40 9.33
CA ASP A 5 8.66 5.65 8.93
C ASP A 5 9.70 6.77 9.05
N PHE A 6 10.02 7.41 7.94
CA PHE A 6 11.00 8.49 7.90
C PHE A 6 10.37 9.87 8.18
N GLY A 7 9.07 9.91 8.50
CA GLY A 7 8.34 11.13 8.79
C GLY A 7 8.05 11.95 7.53
N GLU A 8 7.55 13.18 7.75
CA GLU A 8 7.26 14.11 6.66
C GLU A 8 8.54 14.54 5.94
N HIS A 9 8.59 14.28 4.63
CA HIS A 9 9.50 14.98 3.72
C HIS A 9 8.95 16.36 3.34
N HIS A 10 9.80 17.21 2.74
CA HIS A 10 9.40 18.47 2.12
C HIS A 10 8.13 18.25 1.28
N MET A 11 7.04 18.93 1.64
CA MET A 11 5.64 18.74 1.15
C MET A 11 4.76 17.71 1.90
N ALA A 12 4.94 17.52 3.21
CA ALA A 12 3.99 16.79 4.08
C ALA A 12 3.72 15.33 3.65
N SER A 13 4.74 14.65 3.10
CA SER A 13 4.62 13.27 2.61
C SER A 13 5.41 12.30 3.50
N SER A 14 4.76 11.30 4.10
CA SER A 14 5.42 10.29 4.94
C SER A 14 6.11 9.20 4.12
N HIS A 15 7.42 9.05 4.23
CA HIS A 15 8.12 7.95 3.54
C HIS A 15 8.11 6.69 4.41
N ILE A 16 7.69 5.56 3.84
CA ILE A 16 7.75 4.26 4.52
C ILE A 16 8.64 3.30 3.76
N ARG A 17 9.41 2.53 4.52
CA ARG A 17 10.10 1.33 4.07
C ARG A 17 9.67 0.15 4.91
N VAL A 18 9.31 -0.93 4.25
CA VAL A 18 8.93 -2.20 4.87
C VAL A 18 9.91 -3.27 4.39
N ARG A 19 10.73 -3.80 5.30
CA ARG A 19 11.63 -4.91 5.02
C ARG A 19 11.12 -6.20 5.64
N LEU A 20 10.82 -7.15 4.78
CA LEU A 20 10.27 -8.47 5.09
C LEU A 20 11.37 -9.48 5.36
N GLU A 21 11.08 -10.46 6.21
CA GLU A 21 12.00 -11.57 6.49
C GLU A 21 11.98 -12.64 5.37
N GLN A 22 10.89 -12.67 4.60
CA GLN A 22 10.70 -13.59 3.47
C GLN A 22 10.19 -12.84 2.24
N PRO A 23 10.50 -13.33 1.02
CA PRO A 23 10.05 -12.70 -0.22
C PRO A 23 8.57 -12.97 -0.48
N PHE A 24 7.88 -11.96 -1.00
CA PHE A 24 6.55 -12.08 -1.60
C PHE A 24 6.64 -11.79 -3.09
N SER A 25 6.31 -12.77 -3.93
CA SER A 25 6.54 -12.66 -5.38
C SER A 25 8.00 -12.25 -5.73
N GLY A 26 8.98 -12.73 -4.95
CA GLY A 26 10.39 -12.40 -5.14
C GLY A 26 10.85 -11.04 -4.57
N VAL A 27 9.97 -10.31 -3.87
CA VAL A 27 10.25 -8.98 -3.30
C VAL A 27 10.29 -9.03 -1.78
N CYS A 28 11.36 -8.53 -1.17
CA CYS A 28 11.50 -8.45 0.30
C CYS A 28 11.41 -7.01 0.85
N ASP A 29 11.60 -5.99 0.00
CA ASP A 29 11.62 -4.59 0.41
C ASP A 29 10.49 -3.86 -0.30
N PHE A 30 9.62 -3.18 0.44
CA PHE A 30 8.57 -2.32 -0.11
C PHE A 30 8.81 -0.87 0.28
N HIS A 31 8.61 0.04 -0.68
CA HIS A 31 8.85 1.46 -0.52
C HIS A 31 7.66 2.26 -1.03
N SER A 32 7.28 3.30 -0.29
CA SER A 32 6.21 4.22 -0.67
C SER A 32 6.50 5.64 -0.18
N THR A 33 6.05 6.64 -0.94
CA THR A 33 6.05 8.05 -0.52
C THR A 33 4.62 8.47 -0.25
N ASN A 34 4.34 8.92 0.97
CA ASN A 34 3.00 9.07 1.53
C ASN A 34 2.23 7.74 1.67
N GLY A 35 2.94 6.71 2.13
CA GLY A 35 2.39 5.37 2.28
C GLY A 35 2.05 4.99 3.71
N TYR A 36 1.53 3.78 3.87
CA TYR A 36 1.20 3.21 5.17
C TYR A 36 1.47 1.70 5.16
N GLY A 37 1.89 1.20 6.33
CA GLY A 37 2.05 -0.21 6.64
C GLY A 37 1.18 -0.53 7.85
N LEU A 38 0.22 -1.44 7.72
CA LEU A 38 -0.72 -1.78 8.78
C LEU A 38 -0.89 -3.30 8.89
N PHE A 39 -0.75 -3.83 10.11
CA PHE A 39 -1.03 -5.23 10.40
C PHE A 39 -2.49 -5.45 10.75
N PHE A 40 -3.02 -6.60 10.35
CA PHE A 40 -4.32 -7.10 10.77
C PHE A 40 -4.35 -8.63 10.75
N GLY A 41 -5.47 -9.23 11.20
CA GLY A 41 -5.57 -10.68 11.33
C GLY A 41 -4.53 -11.25 12.30
N ASN A 42 -4.39 -10.65 13.48
CA ASN A 42 -3.37 -11.02 14.49
C ASN A 42 -1.91 -10.95 14.01
N GLY A 43 -1.63 -10.19 12.94
CA GLY A 43 -0.29 -10.01 12.39
C GLY A 43 0.04 -10.94 11.21
N GLU A 44 -0.90 -11.78 10.79
CA GLU A 44 -0.75 -12.68 9.63
C GLU A 44 -0.83 -11.93 8.30
N LEU A 45 -1.43 -10.74 8.30
CA LEU A 45 -1.62 -9.92 7.12
C LEU A 45 -0.99 -8.55 7.31
N LEU A 46 -0.26 -8.11 6.28
CA LEU A 46 0.29 -6.76 6.21
C LEU A 46 -0.26 -6.04 4.98
N LEU A 47 -0.97 -4.94 5.21
CA LEU A 47 -1.32 -4.00 4.16
C LEU A 47 -0.20 -2.97 4.01
N VAL A 48 0.38 -2.90 2.82
CA VAL A 48 1.27 -1.81 2.36
C VAL A 48 0.56 -1.05 1.25
N GLY A 49 0.49 0.27 1.33
CA GLY A 49 -0.18 1.03 0.28
C GLY A 49 0.19 2.49 0.21
N ASP A 50 -0.39 3.15 -0.80
CA ASP A 50 -0.34 4.58 -1.03
C ASP A 50 -1.62 5.07 -1.71
N ALA A 51 -1.67 6.36 -2.02
CA ALA A 51 -2.82 6.98 -2.67
C ALA A 51 -3.25 6.29 -3.99
N CYS A 52 -2.37 5.54 -4.64
CA CYS A 52 -2.62 4.93 -5.94
C CYS A 52 -3.00 3.45 -5.86
N MET A 53 -2.64 2.74 -4.79
CA MET A 53 -2.98 1.32 -4.62
C MET A 53 -2.76 0.80 -3.20
N PHE A 54 -3.42 -0.31 -2.89
CA PHE A 54 -3.13 -1.16 -1.74
C PHE A 54 -2.53 -2.49 -2.18
N VAL A 55 -1.63 -3.04 -1.36
CA VAL A 55 -1.10 -4.41 -1.45
C VAL A 55 -1.27 -5.08 -0.10
N ILE A 56 -1.84 -6.27 -0.07
CA ILE A 56 -1.91 -7.14 1.09
C ILE A 56 -0.90 -8.27 0.91
N LEU A 57 -0.07 -8.47 1.90
CA LEU A 57 0.88 -9.57 2.01
C LEU A 57 0.34 -10.55 3.05
N ASP A 58 0.11 -11.80 2.63
CA ASP A 58 -0.40 -12.88 3.45
C ASP A 58 0.75 -13.82 3.84
N PHE A 59 1.23 -13.67 5.08
CA PHE A 59 2.38 -14.45 5.57
C PHE A 59 2.07 -15.94 5.71
N SER A 60 0.82 -16.30 5.94
CA SER A 60 0.38 -17.68 6.09
C SER A 60 0.51 -18.44 4.77
N ASN A 61 0.19 -17.79 3.65
CA ASN A 61 0.19 -18.40 2.33
C ASN A 61 1.37 -17.98 1.43
N GLY A 62 2.17 -16.99 1.85
CA GLY A 62 3.26 -16.42 1.05
C GLY A 62 2.77 -15.66 -0.20
N ASN A 63 1.48 -15.31 -0.23
CA ASN A 63 0.82 -14.69 -1.38
C ASN A 63 0.66 -13.19 -1.19
N ALA A 64 0.53 -12.48 -2.31
CA ALA A 64 0.18 -11.08 -2.31
C ALA A 64 -1.11 -10.86 -3.10
N LYS A 65 -1.92 -9.90 -2.65
CA LYS A 65 -3.08 -9.38 -3.37
C LYS A 65 -2.97 -7.86 -3.46
N HIS A 66 -3.57 -7.24 -4.45
CA HIS A 66 -3.57 -5.79 -4.60
C HIS A 66 -4.92 -5.28 -5.10
N CYS A 67 -5.21 -4.01 -4.85
CA CYS A 67 -6.36 -3.35 -5.45
C CYS A 67 -6.06 -1.89 -5.78
N TYR A 68 -6.90 -1.33 -6.65
CA TYR A 68 -6.81 0.06 -7.11
C TYR A 68 -8.03 0.86 -6.66
N PRO A 69 -7.88 2.17 -6.46
CA PRO A 69 -9.03 3.03 -6.33
C PRO A 69 -9.79 3.08 -7.67
N PRO A 70 -11.08 3.45 -7.66
CA PRO A 70 -11.80 3.74 -8.90
C PRO A 70 -11.04 4.76 -9.77
N LYS A 71 -11.21 4.68 -11.09
CA LYS A 71 -10.52 5.58 -12.02
C LYS A 71 -10.77 7.05 -11.66
N GLY A 72 -9.69 7.82 -11.50
CA GLY A 72 -9.74 9.24 -11.14
C GLY A 72 -9.80 9.53 -9.64
N TRP A 73 -9.79 8.48 -8.80
CA TRP A 73 -9.76 8.59 -7.36
C TRP A 73 -8.43 8.13 -6.78
N TYR A 74 -8.17 8.56 -5.56
CA TYR A 74 -7.00 8.22 -4.76
C TYR A 74 -7.42 7.79 -3.37
N PHE A 75 -6.70 6.83 -2.80
CA PHE A 75 -6.93 6.36 -1.43
C PHE A 75 -6.41 7.35 -0.40
N LYS A 76 -7.22 7.57 0.65
CA LYS A 76 -6.75 8.06 1.94
C LYS A 76 -6.22 6.88 2.76
N ARG A 77 -5.70 7.17 3.96
CA ARG A 77 -5.25 6.13 4.89
C ARG A 77 -6.38 5.10 5.11
N PRO A 78 -6.08 3.79 5.00
CA PRO A 78 -7.07 2.75 5.20
C PRO A 78 -7.32 2.50 6.68
N GLU A 79 -8.50 1.95 6.95
CA GLU A 79 -8.91 1.38 8.23
C GLU A 79 -9.12 -0.13 8.04
N LEU A 80 -8.77 -0.89 9.08
CA LEU A 80 -8.80 -2.34 9.06
C LEU A 80 -9.71 -2.84 10.18
N SER A 81 -10.69 -3.69 9.83
CA SER A 81 -11.61 -4.28 10.79
C SER A 81 -12.04 -5.66 10.33
N GLY A 82 -11.87 -6.69 11.17
CA GLY A 82 -12.45 -8.02 10.91
C GLY A 82 -12.04 -8.71 9.60
N GLY A 83 -10.87 -8.39 9.04
CA GLY A 83 -10.46 -8.93 7.72
C GLY A 83 -11.04 -8.15 6.53
N GLU A 84 -11.60 -6.97 6.78
CA GLU A 84 -12.08 -6.03 5.79
C GLU A 84 -11.21 -4.78 5.79
N VAL A 85 -11.10 -4.16 4.61
CA VAL A 85 -10.41 -2.90 4.39
C VAL A 85 -11.43 -1.85 3.99
N SER A 86 -11.41 -0.72 4.67
CA SER A 86 -12.09 0.50 4.26
C SER A 86 -11.08 1.63 4.07
N ALA A 87 -11.41 2.61 3.24
CA ALA A 87 -10.61 3.81 3.09
C ALA A 87 -11.47 4.98 2.61
N GLY A 88 -11.13 6.19 3.03
CA GLY A 88 -11.64 7.37 2.35
C GLY A 88 -11.05 7.48 0.94
N LEU A 89 -11.76 8.15 0.04
CA LEU A 89 -11.30 8.49 -1.30
C LEU A 89 -11.29 10.01 -1.50
N TYR A 90 -10.40 10.48 -2.35
CA TYR A 90 -10.41 11.85 -2.86
C TYR A 90 -10.07 11.91 -4.35
N ASN A 91 -10.44 12.98 -5.03
CA ASN A 91 -10.10 13.21 -6.43
C ASN A 91 -9.56 14.63 -6.67
N ALA A 92 -9.16 14.93 -7.91
CA ALA A 92 -8.61 16.24 -8.29
C ALA A 92 -9.63 17.40 -8.24
N ASN A 93 -10.94 17.09 -8.22
CA ASN A 93 -11.99 18.09 -8.11
C ASN A 93 -12.26 18.51 -6.65
N GLY A 94 -11.63 17.85 -5.68
CA GLY A 94 -11.88 18.05 -4.25
C GLY A 94 -13.05 17.22 -3.71
N ASP A 95 -13.61 16.31 -4.50
CA ASP A 95 -14.68 15.43 -4.03
C ASP A 95 -14.14 14.40 -3.03
N SER A 96 -15.03 13.91 -2.16
CA SER A 96 -14.74 12.82 -1.23
C SER A 96 -15.75 11.69 -1.38
N ALA A 97 -15.25 10.45 -1.27
CA ALA A 97 -16.06 9.24 -1.28
C ALA A 97 -15.44 8.20 -0.34
N SER A 98 -15.97 6.97 -0.34
CA SER A 98 -15.45 5.87 0.46
C SER A 98 -15.24 4.62 -0.39
N PHE A 99 -14.20 3.88 -0.04
CA PHE A 99 -13.94 2.52 -0.50
C PHE A 99 -14.22 1.57 0.66
N GLY A 100 -15.08 0.58 0.42
CA GLY A 100 -15.37 -0.46 1.39
C GLY A 100 -16.44 -0.14 2.44
N PRO A 101 -16.59 -1.01 3.46
CA PRO A 101 -15.72 -2.16 3.77
C PRO A 101 -15.65 -3.21 2.65
N VAL A 102 -14.44 -3.72 2.40
CA VAL A 102 -14.17 -4.76 1.39
C VAL A 102 -13.40 -5.90 2.04
N SER A 103 -13.97 -7.10 2.03
CA SER A 103 -13.26 -8.31 2.43
C SER A 103 -12.02 -8.55 1.56
N ILE A 104 -10.94 -9.06 2.14
CA ILE A 104 -9.72 -9.45 1.40
C ILE A 104 -9.94 -10.59 0.38
N GLU A 105 -11.07 -11.28 0.47
CA GLU A 105 -11.50 -12.32 -0.49
C GLU A 105 -12.38 -11.75 -1.61
N ASP A 106 -12.70 -10.45 -1.57
CA ASP A 106 -13.46 -9.79 -2.63
C ASP A 106 -12.68 -9.79 -3.97
N PRO A 107 -13.35 -10.01 -5.12
CA PRO A 107 -12.70 -10.00 -6.44
C PRO A 107 -11.96 -8.71 -6.81
N ARG A 108 -12.22 -7.59 -6.11
CA ARG A 108 -11.44 -6.36 -6.23
C ARG A 108 -9.97 -6.53 -5.84
N TRP A 109 -9.65 -7.55 -5.05
CA TRP A 109 -8.29 -7.92 -4.69
C TRP A 109 -7.72 -8.91 -5.70
N GLU A 110 -6.93 -8.40 -6.64
CA GLU A 110 -6.28 -9.19 -7.67
C GLU A 110 -4.97 -9.80 -7.13
N ALA A 111 -4.64 -11.02 -7.56
CA ALA A 111 -3.40 -11.68 -7.16
C ALA A 111 -2.15 -10.91 -7.65
N GLY A 112 -1.09 -10.93 -6.84
CA GLY A 112 0.20 -10.32 -7.12
C GLY A 112 0.36 -8.90 -6.57
N LEU A 113 1.45 -8.25 -7.01
CA LEU A 113 1.88 -6.92 -6.54
C LEU A 113 1.36 -5.76 -7.40
N GLY A 114 0.59 -6.03 -8.45
CA GLY A 114 0.01 -5.02 -9.31
C GLY A 114 1.05 -4.11 -9.96
N ARG A 115 0.85 -2.79 -9.79
CA ARG A 115 1.74 -1.76 -10.33
C ARG A 115 3.02 -1.53 -9.51
N ALA A 116 3.17 -2.17 -8.35
CA ALA A 116 4.42 -2.09 -7.61
C ALA A 116 5.53 -2.83 -8.40
N ARG A 117 6.65 -2.15 -8.64
CA ARG A 117 7.79 -2.70 -9.39
C ARG A 117 9.00 -2.82 -8.50
N ASN A 118 9.51 -4.04 -8.32
CA ASN A 118 10.62 -4.32 -7.40
C ASN A 118 10.39 -3.72 -6.00
N GLY A 119 9.14 -3.82 -5.51
CA GLY A 119 8.74 -3.27 -4.22
C GLY A 119 8.50 -1.77 -4.16
N LEU A 120 8.76 -1.04 -5.24
CA LEU A 120 8.45 0.39 -5.32
C LEU A 120 6.97 0.57 -5.66
N LEU A 121 6.20 1.15 -4.74
CA LEU A 121 4.81 1.51 -4.99
C LEU A 121 4.72 2.73 -5.94
N PRO A 122 3.58 2.95 -6.61
CA PRO A 122 3.45 3.96 -7.66
C PRO A 122 3.79 5.38 -7.22
N SER A 123 3.51 5.75 -5.97
CA SER A 123 3.85 7.05 -5.41
C SER A 123 5.35 7.36 -5.47
N VAL A 124 6.21 6.34 -5.39
CA VAL A 124 7.68 6.48 -5.45
C VAL A 124 8.13 7.09 -6.80
N TYR A 125 7.36 6.93 -7.87
CA TYR A 125 7.70 7.46 -9.21
C TYR A 125 7.30 8.93 -9.41
N LEU A 126 6.70 9.59 -8.42
CA LEU A 126 6.63 11.05 -8.40
C LEU A 126 8.06 11.61 -8.29
N PRO A 127 8.40 12.74 -8.96
CA PRO A 127 9.73 13.06 -9.53
C PRO A 127 10.96 13.12 -8.60
N TYR A 128 10.85 12.74 -7.33
CA TYR A 128 11.90 12.85 -6.31
C TYR A 128 12.79 11.61 -6.16
N TYR A 129 12.43 10.45 -6.72
CA TYR A 129 13.22 9.21 -6.54
C TYR A 129 14.37 9.01 -7.55
N LYS A 130 14.56 9.94 -8.50
CA LYS A 130 15.68 9.89 -9.45
C LYS A 130 17.06 10.20 -8.84
N ALA A 131 17.17 10.45 -7.53
CA ALA A 131 18.40 11.00 -6.95
C ALA A 131 19.37 9.99 -6.32
N THR A 132 19.01 8.73 -6.04
CA THR A 132 19.89 7.93 -5.15
C THR A 132 19.94 6.42 -5.38
N PHE A 133 20.07 5.99 -6.64
CA PHE A 133 20.70 4.69 -6.93
C PHE A 133 21.91 4.94 -7.83
N LYS A 134 23.06 5.13 -7.18
CA LYS A 134 24.40 4.92 -7.74
C LYS A 134 25.02 3.74 -7.03
#